data_AF-A0A0R1W5M3-F1
#
_entry.id   AF-A0A0R1W5M3-F1
#
_cell.length_a   1.000
_cell.length_b   1.000
_cell.length_c   1.000
_cell.angle_alpha   90.00
_cell.angle_beta   90.00
_cell.angle_gamma   90.00
#
_symmetry.space_group_name_H-M   'P 1'
#
loop_
_entity.id
_entity.type
_entity.pdbx_description
1 polymer ?
#
loop_
_entity_poly.entity_id
_entity_poly.type
_entity_poly.pdbx_seq_one_letter_code
_entity_poly.pdbx_strand_id
1 'polypeptide(L)'
;MFNLNFTICRLKSGELKYRIDLKDSKSPYSFSVHNSQVEIDAGFENLNNLLVIEAKNRIPQDFMIRQLYYPFRGYTNLNIDKKVLPVYLTHADNVYAFHVFEFTDPSNYSSIRRVKQVNFIVDQSLAITLENVKQISKDSPNLKDTITFPQADSLTRVLDMLQHLRTPKDKFELGSDYQFDERQGDYYGNALRYLGFASKVEKNLS
;
A
#
# COMPACT_ATOMS: atom_id res chain seq x y z
N MET A 1 -19.09 -26.75 -2.28
CA MET A 1 -18.52 -26.15 -3.51
C MET A 1 -18.46 -24.65 -3.27
N PHE A 2 -17.26 -24.07 -3.11
CA PHE A 2 -17.10 -22.61 -2.99
C PHE A 2 -17.16 -22.02 -4.39
N ASN A 3 -18.29 -21.42 -4.76
CA ASN A 3 -18.38 -20.66 -6.00
C ASN A 3 -17.78 -19.28 -5.74
N LEU A 4 -16.62 -19.02 -6.32
CA LEU A 4 -15.94 -17.73 -6.33
C LEU A 4 -16.11 -17.14 -7.74
N ASN A 5 -16.91 -16.07 -7.86
CA ASN A 5 -17.07 -15.38 -9.14
C ASN A 5 -16.09 -14.21 -9.22
N PHE A 6 -15.49 -14.02 -10.40
CA PHE A 6 -14.54 -12.94 -10.69
C PHE A 6 -15.18 -11.91 -11.63
N THR A 7 -14.93 -10.62 -11.41
CA THR A 7 -15.45 -9.56 -12.27
C THR A 7 -14.49 -8.37 -12.37
N ILE A 8 -14.31 -7.84 -13.58
CA ILE A 8 -13.69 -6.53 -13.87
C ILE A 8 -14.78 -5.66 -14.48
N CYS A 9 -15.01 -4.45 -13.96
CA CYS A 9 -16.11 -3.62 -14.40
C CYS A 9 -15.78 -2.13 -14.45
N ARG A 10 -16.44 -1.44 -15.37
CA ARG A 10 -16.66 0.00 -15.34
C ARG A 10 -18.12 0.26 -15.02
N LEU A 11 -18.38 1.10 -14.02
CA LEU A 11 -19.73 1.47 -13.63
C LEU A 11 -19.87 2.97 -13.44
N LYS A 12 -21.08 3.48 -13.66
CA LYS A 12 -21.44 4.85 -13.30
C LYS A 12 -21.88 4.84 -11.84
N SER A 13 -21.30 5.73 -11.04
CA SER A 13 -21.62 5.87 -9.61
C SER A 13 -23.04 6.32 -9.31
N GLY A 14 -23.79 6.81 -10.32
CA GLY A 14 -25.09 7.43 -10.12
C GLY A 14 -24.96 8.75 -9.35
N GLU A 15 -25.87 8.99 -8.41
CA GLU A 15 -25.78 10.09 -7.46
C GLU A 15 -25.14 9.61 -6.16
N LEU A 16 -24.01 10.22 -5.79
CA LEU A 16 -23.34 9.99 -4.51
C LEU A 16 -23.42 11.24 -3.65
N LYS A 17 -24.16 11.14 -2.54
CA LYS A 17 -24.16 12.12 -1.45
C LYS A 17 -23.39 11.57 -0.27
N TYR A 18 -22.44 12.34 0.24
CA TYR A 18 -21.62 11.97 1.38
C TYR A 18 -20.98 13.18 2.04
N ARG A 19 -20.47 12.99 3.25
CA ARG A 19 -19.74 14.01 4.01
C ARG A 19 -18.28 13.64 4.19
N ILE A 20 -17.42 14.64 4.34
CA ILE A 20 -16.01 14.51 4.72
C ILE A 20 -15.79 15.28 6.01
N ASP A 21 -15.26 14.60 7.02
CA ASP A 21 -14.87 15.24 8.28
C ASP A 21 -13.63 16.11 8.04
N LEU A 22 -13.69 17.36 8.51
CA LEU A 22 -12.61 18.34 8.41
C LEU A 22 -11.80 18.35 9.72
N LYS A 23 -10.48 18.40 9.65
CA LYS A 23 -9.62 18.43 10.86
C LYS A 23 -9.87 19.65 11.75
N ASP A 24 -10.09 20.82 11.15
CA ASP A 24 -10.14 22.10 11.86
C ASP A 24 -11.54 22.73 11.96
N SER A 25 -12.59 22.01 11.53
CA SER A 25 -13.98 22.49 11.58
C SER A 25 -14.86 21.55 12.42
N LYS A 26 -15.81 22.14 13.16
CA LYS A 26 -16.79 21.38 13.94
C LYS A 26 -17.86 20.71 13.07
N SER A 27 -18.02 21.13 11.81
CA SER A 27 -19.01 20.57 10.89
C SER A 27 -18.34 19.90 9.69
N PRO A 28 -18.77 18.69 9.31
CA PRO A 28 -18.27 18.02 8.12
C PRO A 28 -18.74 18.74 6.85
N TYR A 29 -17.97 18.61 5.77
CA TYR A 29 -18.32 19.18 4.47
C TYR A 29 -19.12 18.16 3.64
N SER A 30 -20.27 18.57 3.12
CA SER A 30 -21.14 17.73 2.29
C SER A 30 -20.79 17.82 0.82
N PHE A 31 -20.59 16.68 0.17
CA PHE A 31 -20.39 16.54 -1.26
C PHE A 31 -21.61 15.89 -1.92
N SER A 32 -21.95 16.38 -3.12
CA SER A 32 -22.86 15.72 -4.05
C SER A 32 -22.14 15.54 -5.37
N VAL A 33 -22.00 14.30 -5.82
CA VAL A 33 -21.32 13.94 -7.04
C VAL A 33 -22.28 13.18 -7.93
N HIS A 34 -22.33 13.56 -9.20
CA HIS A 34 -23.21 12.95 -10.20
C HIS A 34 -22.39 12.28 -11.29
N ASN A 35 -22.74 11.05 -11.64
CA ASN A 35 -22.24 10.32 -12.81
C ASN A 35 -20.72 10.18 -12.90
N SER A 36 -20.00 10.11 -11.77
CA SER A 36 -18.58 9.77 -11.79
C SER A 36 -18.39 8.36 -12.36
N GLN A 37 -17.43 8.22 -13.26
CA GLN A 37 -16.94 6.91 -13.70
C GLN A 37 -16.20 6.24 -12.54
N VAL A 38 -16.46 4.94 -12.36
CA VAL A 38 -15.83 4.09 -11.37
C VAL A 38 -15.21 2.90 -12.10
N GLU A 39 -13.95 2.64 -11.83
CA GLU A 39 -13.22 1.48 -12.31
C GLU A 39 -12.97 0.55 -11.13
N ILE A 40 -13.10 -0.76 -11.37
CA ILE A 40 -12.83 -1.80 -10.39
C ILE A 40 -11.84 -2.76 -11.03
N ASP A 41 -10.66 -2.90 -10.42
CA ASP A 41 -9.61 -3.78 -10.92
C ASP A 41 -10.02 -5.25 -10.80
N ALA A 42 -10.62 -5.63 -9.67
CA ALA A 42 -11.15 -6.98 -9.46
C ALA A 42 -12.28 -7.02 -8.42
N GLY A 43 -13.28 -7.85 -8.67
CA GLY A 43 -14.33 -8.21 -7.73
C GLY A 43 -14.34 -9.72 -7.50
N PHE A 44 -14.46 -10.14 -6.24
CA PHE A 44 -14.57 -11.54 -5.84
C PHE A 44 -15.75 -11.71 -4.90
N GLU A 45 -16.60 -12.70 -5.11
CA GLU A 45 -17.74 -12.91 -4.22
C GLU A 45 -17.85 -14.33 -3.68
N ASN A 46 -18.34 -14.43 -2.45
CA ASN A 46 -18.84 -15.67 -1.87
C ASN A 46 -20.31 -15.50 -1.46
N LEU A 47 -20.83 -16.44 -0.66
CA LEU A 47 -22.24 -16.42 -0.22
C LEU A 47 -22.61 -15.15 0.55
N ASN A 48 -21.72 -14.63 1.38
CA ASN A 48 -22.03 -13.56 2.34
C ASN A 48 -21.28 -12.24 2.06
N ASN A 49 -20.26 -12.27 1.19
CA ASN A 49 -19.35 -11.14 1.01
C ASN A 49 -19.06 -10.88 -0.47
N LEU A 50 -18.90 -9.61 -0.81
CA LEU A 50 -18.37 -9.12 -2.07
C LEU A 50 -17.07 -8.36 -1.77
N LEU A 51 -15.94 -8.97 -2.11
CA LEU A 51 -14.62 -8.34 -2.10
C LEU A 51 -14.49 -7.45 -3.34
N VAL A 52 -14.02 -6.22 -3.15
CA VAL A 52 -13.74 -5.28 -4.23
C VAL A 52 -12.33 -4.77 -4.07
N ILE A 53 -11.49 -5.02 -5.07
CA ILE A 53 -10.05 -4.83 -5.01
C ILE A 53 -9.64 -3.66 -5.91
N GLU A 54 -8.80 -2.81 -5.34
CA GLU A 54 -7.92 -1.88 -6.04
C GLU A 54 -6.48 -2.39 -5.89
N ALA A 55 -5.75 -2.59 -7.00
CA ALA A 55 -4.42 -3.18 -7.00
C ALA A 55 -3.31 -2.16 -7.30
N LYS A 56 -2.15 -2.35 -6.67
CA LYS A 56 -0.90 -1.62 -6.93
C LYS A 56 0.31 -2.56 -6.91
N ASN A 57 1.21 -2.34 -7.86
CA ASN A 57 2.49 -3.06 -7.95
C ASN A 57 3.61 -2.37 -7.16
N ARG A 58 3.27 -1.66 -6.08
CA ARG A 58 4.21 -1.01 -5.15
C ARG A 58 3.51 -0.70 -3.83
N ILE A 59 4.27 -0.37 -2.79
CA ILE A 59 3.75 0.14 -1.51
C ILE A 59 3.72 1.66 -1.58
N PRO A 60 2.55 2.31 -1.74
CA PRO A 60 2.48 3.76 -1.81
C PRO A 60 2.58 4.41 -0.43
N GLN A 61 2.97 5.69 -0.38
CA GLN A 61 2.98 6.46 0.87
C GLN A 61 1.58 6.83 1.35
N ASP A 62 0.72 7.23 0.42
CA ASP A 62 -0.69 7.48 0.62
C ASP A 62 -1.49 6.95 -0.57
N PHE A 63 -2.82 6.92 -0.45
CA PHE A 63 -3.67 6.54 -1.55
C PHE A 63 -4.97 7.33 -1.53
N MET A 64 -5.60 7.42 -2.70
CA MET A 64 -6.88 8.12 -2.85
C MET A 64 -8.02 7.22 -2.34
N ILE A 65 -8.60 7.54 -1.18
CA ILE A 65 -9.71 6.79 -0.57
C ILE A 65 -10.87 6.55 -1.56
N ARG A 66 -11.09 7.46 -2.53
CA ARG A 66 -12.09 7.34 -3.60
C ARG A 66 -12.01 6.02 -4.35
N GLN A 67 -10.80 5.50 -4.59
CA GLN A 67 -10.57 4.24 -5.29
C GLN A 67 -11.24 3.05 -4.58
N LEU A 68 -11.37 3.11 -3.25
CA LEU A 68 -12.12 2.11 -2.47
C LEU A 68 -13.57 2.53 -2.23
N TYR A 69 -13.79 3.81 -1.95
CA TYR A 69 -15.09 4.32 -1.52
C TYR A 69 -16.14 4.29 -2.63
N TYR A 70 -15.77 4.61 -3.87
CA TYR A 70 -16.75 4.69 -4.96
C TYR A 70 -17.26 3.31 -5.37
N PRO A 71 -16.41 2.29 -5.53
CA PRO A 71 -16.87 0.93 -5.72
C PRO A 71 -17.73 0.45 -4.55
N PHE A 72 -17.30 0.69 -3.31
CA PHE A 72 -18.08 0.38 -2.11
C PHE A 72 -19.49 0.97 -2.17
N ARG A 73 -19.59 2.29 -2.39
CA ARG A 73 -20.87 2.99 -2.49
C ARG A 73 -21.74 2.49 -3.62
N GLY A 74 -21.13 2.23 -4.78
CA GLY A 74 -21.81 1.68 -5.94
C GLY A 74 -22.55 0.39 -5.59
N TYR A 75 -21.85 -0.58 -4.98
CA TYR A 75 -22.48 -1.85 -4.59
C TYR A 75 -23.44 -1.72 -3.42
N THR A 76 -23.15 -0.89 -2.42
CA THR A 76 -24.11 -0.67 -1.33
C THR A 76 -25.41 -0.02 -1.81
N ASN A 77 -25.35 0.86 -2.82
CA ASN A 77 -26.54 1.49 -3.39
C ASN A 77 -27.37 0.51 -4.24
N LEU A 78 -26.75 -0.59 -4.71
CA LEU A 78 -27.46 -1.68 -5.41
C LEU A 78 -28.23 -2.60 -4.44
N ASN A 79 -28.20 -2.33 -3.12
CA ASN A 79 -28.89 -3.10 -2.08
C ASN A 79 -28.64 -4.62 -2.19
N ILE A 80 -27.39 -5.01 -2.40
CA ILE A 80 -27.02 -6.43 -2.42
C ILE A 80 -27.06 -7.02 -1.00
N ASP A 81 -27.47 -8.27 -0.87
CA ASP A 81 -27.52 -9.00 0.41
C ASP A 81 -26.14 -9.41 0.96
N LYS A 82 -25.06 -8.94 0.34
CA LYS A 82 -23.67 -9.31 0.68
C LYS A 82 -22.96 -8.13 1.33
N LYS A 83 -22.12 -8.42 2.33
CA LYS A 83 -21.21 -7.42 2.89
C LYS A 83 -20.16 -7.03 1.85
N VAL A 84 -20.10 -5.75 1.48
CA VAL A 84 -19.06 -5.22 0.58
C VAL A 84 -17.79 -4.98 1.38
N LEU A 85 -16.67 -5.54 0.92
CA LEU A 85 -15.35 -5.49 1.54
C LEU A 85 -14.36 -4.82 0.58
N PRO A 86 -14.09 -3.51 0.75
CA PRO A 86 -13.07 -2.82 -0.01
C PRO A 86 -11.69 -3.30 0.41
N VAL A 87 -10.85 -3.63 -0.56
CA VAL A 87 -9.51 -4.16 -0.33
C VAL A 87 -8.52 -3.40 -1.21
N TYR A 88 -7.47 -2.90 -0.57
CA TYR A 88 -6.31 -2.38 -1.26
C TYR A 88 -5.24 -3.47 -1.33
N LEU A 89 -4.91 -3.91 -2.52
CA LEU A 89 -3.89 -4.94 -2.76
C LEU A 89 -2.58 -4.27 -3.18
N THR A 90 -1.52 -4.47 -2.41
CA THR A 90 -0.17 -4.05 -2.79
C THR A 90 0.69 -5.28 -3.03
N HIS A 91 1.44 -5.27 -4.13
CA HIS A 91 2.47 -6.24 -4.43
C HIS A 91 3.83 -5.55 -4.48
N ALA A 92 4.72 -5.93 -3.56
CA ALA A 92 6.11 -5.48 -3.52
C ALA A 92 6.97 -6.57 -2.86
N ASP A 93 8.19 -6.76 -3.35
CA ASP A 93 9.13 -7.75 -2.84
C ASP A 93 8.56 -9.18 -2.70
N ASN A 94 7.83 -9.64 -3.72
CA ASN A 94 7.12 -10.93 -3.76
C ASN A 94 6.04 -11.12 -2.67
N VAL A 95 5.72 -10.06 -1.92
CA VAL A 95 4.66 -10.07 -0.91
C VAL A 95 3.40 -9.44 -1.50
N TYR A 96 2.32 -10.22 -1.51
CA TYR A 96 0.96 -9.77 -1.76
C TYR A 96 0.31 -9.39 -0.44
N ALA A 97 0.17 -8.09 -0.18
CA ALA A 97 -0.48 -7.58 1.03
C ALA A 97 -1.90 -7.09 0.71
N PHE A 98 -2.88 -7.75 1.33
CA PHE A 98 -4.29 -7.42 1.25
C PHE A 98 -4.67 -6.57 2.47
N HIS A 99 -4.87 -5.27 2.25
CA HIS A 99 -5.34 -4.33 3.26
C HIS A 99 -6.86 -4.24 3.16
N VAL A 100 -7.57 -4.88 4.08
CA VAL A 100 -9.02 -4.88 4.14
C VAL A 100 -9.50 -3.66 4.90
N PHE A 101 -10.40 -2.91 4.29
CA PHE A 101 -11.02 -1.73 4.87
C PHE A 101 -12.50 -1.93 5.11
N GLU A 102 -13.09 -1.06 5.92
CA GLU A 102 -14.53 -0.85 5.96
C GLU A 102 -14.85 0.62 6.16
N PHE A 103 -16.05 1.02 5.74
CA PHE A 103 -16.63 2.33 6.05
C PHE A 103 -17.71 2.13 7.10
N THR A 104 -17.50 2.65 8.31
CA THR A 104 -18.47 2.45 9.40
C THR A 104 -19.76 3.24 9.20
N ASP A 105 -19.71 4.32 8.43
CA ASP A 105 -20.87 5.07 7.97
C ASP A 105 -20.76 5.23 6.44
N PRO A 106 -21.59 4.55 5.64
CA PRO A 106 -21.56 4.68 4.19
C PRO A 106 -21.76 6.12 3.71
N SER A 107 -22.38 7.00 4.48
CA SER A 107 -22.56 8.41 4.12
C SER A 107 -21.40 9.30 4.55
N ASN A 108 -20.40 8.79 5.27
CA ASN A 108 -19.20 9.51 5.68
C ASN A 108 -17.94 8.92 5.04
N TYR A 109 -17.33 9.66 4.13
CA TYR A 109 -16.09 9.31 3.45
C TYR A 109 -14.92 9.12 4.41
N SER A 110 -14.89 9.91 5.50
CA SER A 110 -13.84 9.86 6.52
C SER A 110 -14.00 8.71 7.51
N SER A 111 -15.09 7.94 7.40
CA SER A 111 -15.35 6.77 8.27
C SER A 111 -14.55 5.52 7.89
N ILE A 112 -13.67 5.63 6.89
CA ILE A 112 -12.80 4.53 6.48
C ILE A 112 -11.90 4.10 7.64
N ARG A 113 -11.82 2.79 7.86
CA ARG A 113 -10.82 2.20 8.76
C ARG A 113 -10.28 0.90 8.19
N ARG A 114 -8.98 0.68 8.37
CA ARG A 114 -8.34 -0.61 8.06
C ARG A 114 -8.70 -1.61 9.15
N VAL A 115 -9.35 -2.71 8.78
CA VAL A 115 -9.81 -3.72 9.74
C VAL A 115 -8.88 -4.92 9.83
N LYS A 116 -8.18 -5.24 8.74
CA LYS A 116 -7.30 -6.41 8.67
C LYS A 116 -6.23 -6.19 7.61
N GLN A 117 -5.06 -6.76 7.84
CA GLN A 117 -4.06 -6.96 6.81
C GLN A 117 -3.70 -8.45 6.76
N VAL A 118 -3.63 -9.01 5.56
CA VAL A 118 -3.16 -10.39 5.34
C VAL A 118 -2.11 -10.36 4.24
N ASN A 119 -0.95 -10.95 4.51
CA ASN A 119 0.16 -10.99 3.58
C ASN A 119 0.36 -12.42 3.10
N PHE A 120 0.64 -12.58 1.81
CA PHE A 120 0.94 -13.86 1.19
C PHE A 120 2.23 -13.75 0.39
N ILE A 121 2.99 -14.84 0.37
CA ILE A 121 4.07 -15.05 -0.60
C ILE A 121 3.64 -16.27 -1.39
N VAL A 122 3.67 -16.14 -2.71
CA VAL A 122 3.26 -17.21 -3.62
C VAL A 122 4.53 -17.94 -4.08
N ASP A 123 4.45 -19.26 -4.21
CA ASP A 123 5.53 -20.13 -4.72
C ASP A 123 6.86 -20.10 -3.93
N GLN A 124 6.86 -19.60 -2.69
CA GLN A 124 8.03 -19.68 -1.80
C GLN A 124 7.62 -20.09 -0.39
N SER A 125 8.28 -21.11 0.15
CA SER A 125 8.24 -21.40 1.58
C SER A 125 9.39 -20.66 2.27
N LEU A 126 9.10 -19.54 2.93
CA LEU A 126 10.06 -18.95 3.86
C LEU A 126 10.04 -19.75 5.16
N ALA A 127 10.89 -20.77 5.27
CA ALA A 127 11.08 -21.54 6.48
C ALA A 127 11.99 -20.81 7.49
N ILE A 128 11.75 -19.52 7.72
CA ILE A 128 12.41 -18.79 8.82
C ILE A 128 11.59 -19.04 10.08
N THR A 129 12.21 -19.69 11.05
CA THR A 129 11.65 -19.88 12.39
C THR A 129 12.14 -18.80 13.34
N LEU A 130 11.43 -18.63 14.47
CA LEU A 130 11.88 -17.75 15.55
C LEU A 130 13.28 -18.15 16.07
N GLU A 131 13.62 -19.45 16.05
CA GLU A 131 14.94 -19.93 16.45
C GLU A 131 16.02 -19.46 15.47
N ASN A 132 15.74 -19.48 14.16
CA ASN A 132 16.68 -18.93 13.17
C ASN A 132 16.93 -17.44 13.43
N VAL A 133 15.89 -16.66 13.75
CA VAL A 133 16.03 -15.22 14.08
C VAL A 133 16.88 -15.02 15.34
N LYS A 134 16.64 -15.82 16.39
CA LYS A 134 17.45 -15.76 17.63
C LYS A 134 18.91 -16.12 17.38
N GLN A 135 19.16 -17.13 16.57
CA GLN A 135 20.52 -17.57 16.25
C GLN A 135 21.26 -16.51 15.43
N ILE A 136 20.65 -15.96 14.38
CA ILE A 136 21.21 -14.85 13.60
C ILE A 136 21.51 -13.64 14.48
N SER A 137 20.60 -13.29 15.40
CA SER A 137 20.81 -12.17 16.33
C SER A 137 21.99 -12.41 17.28
N LYS A 138 22.22 -13.67 17.69
CA LYS A 138 23.34 -14.04 18.57
C LYS A 138 24.67 -13.99 17.84
N ASP A 139 24.68 -14.43 16.58
CA ASP A 139 25.87 -14.51 15.75
C ASP A 139 26.20 -13.18 15.04
N SER A 140 25.28 -12.21 15.08
CA SER A 140 25.46 -10.89 14.49
C SER A 140 26.55 -10.12 15.26
N PRO A 141 27.61 -9.67 14.57
CA PRO A 141 28.72 -9.01 15.22
C PRO A 141 28.30 -7.62 15.69
N ASN A 142 28.50 -7.31 16.98
CA ASN A 142 28.37 -5.96 17.53
C ASN A 142 29.55 -5.09 17.07
N LEU A 143 29.62 -4.81 15.77
CA LEU A 143 30.61 -3.88 15.22
C LEU A 143 30.18 -2.46 15.56
N LYS A 144 31.12 -1.66 16.10
CA LYS A 144 30.95 -0.21 16.13
C LYS A 144 31.14 0.29 14.70
N ASP A 145 30.04 0.56 14.02
CA ASP A 145 30.12 1.20 12.71
C ASP A 145 30.67 2.62 12.82
N THR A 146 31.56 2.96 11.90
CA THR A 146 31.99 4.35 11.62
C THR A 146 30.98 5.09 10.75
N ILE A 147 29.97 4.39 10.22
CA ILE A 147 28.90 4.91 9.38
C ILE A 147 27.71 5.29 10.28
N THR A 148 27.14 6.47 10.06
CA THR A 148 25.91 6.90 10.73
C THR A 148 24.81 5.87 10.50
N PHE A 149 24.25 5.33 11.59
CA PHE A 149 23.16 4.37 11.50
C PHE A 149 21.98 4.98 10.72
N PRO A 150 21.49 4.32 9.67
CA PRO A 150 20.48 4.89 8.80
C PRO A 150 19.15 5.04 9.54
N GLN A 151 18.54 6.22 9.41
CA GLN A 151 17.20 6.52 9.96
C GLN A 151 16.08 6.22 8.97
N ALA A 152 16.28 5.29 8.04
CA ALA A 152 15.22 4.85 7.15
C ALA A 152 14.13 4.18 7.98
N ASP A 153 12.90 4.68 7.87
CA ASP A 153 11.76 4.28 8.70
C ASP A 153 11.10 2.97 8.24
N SER A 154 11.51 2.43 7.09
CA SER A 154 10.95 1.20 6.53
C SER A 154 11.99 0.32 5.81
N LEU A 155 12.30 -0.84 6.40
CA LEU A 155 13.12 -1.86 5.75
C LEU A 155 12.50 -2.38 4.45
N THR A 156 11.17 -2.50 4.39
CA THR A 156 10.48 -2.98 3.17
C THR A 156 10.67 -2.01 2.00
N ARG A 157 10.73 -0.70 2.26
CA ARG A 157 11.05 0.30 1.23
C ARG A 157 12.52 0.21 0.79
N VAL A 158 13.45 -0.03 1.72
CA VAL A 158 14.85 -0.28 1.37
C VAL A 158 14.97 -1.48 0.42
N LEU A 159 14.26 -2.58 0.71
CA LEU A 159 14.25 -3.77 -0.14
C LEU A 159 13.57 -3.51 -1.50
N ASP A 160 12.43 -2.82 -1.54
CA ASP A 160 11.74 -2.45 -2.78
C ASP A 160 12.63 -1.58 -3.70
N MET A 161 13.43 -0.68 -3.11
CA MET A 161 14.41 0.12 -3.86
C MET A 161 15.50 -0.73 -4.52
N LEU A 162 15.95 -1.82 -3.90
CA LEU A 162 16.96 -2.71 -4.50
C LEU A 162 16.50 -3.28 -5.84
N GLN A 163 15.22 -3.61 -5.95
CA GLN A 163 14.67 -4.20 -7.18
C GLN A 163 14.71 -3.23 -8.37
N HIS A 164 14.68 -1.93 -8.08
CA HIS A 164 14.53 -0.85 -9.04
C HIS A 164 15.82 -0.01 -9.22
N LEU A 165 16.83 -0.18 -8.36
CA LEU A 165 18.14 0.46 -8.44
C LEU A 165 19.09 -0.29 -9.40
N ARG A 166 18.69 -0.39 -10.68
CA ARG A 166 19.50 -1.07 -11.73
C ARG A 166 20.63 -0.20 -12.29
N THR A 167 20.53 1.11 -12.09
CA THR A 167 21.53 2.11 -12.52
C THR A 167 21.85 3.04 -11.35
N PRO A 168 23.03 3.68 -11.35
CA PRO A 168 23.34 4.72 -10.38
C PRO A 168 22.25 5.80 -10.42
N LYS A 169 21.70 6.16 -9.26
CA LYS A 169 20.73 7.24 -9.10
C LYS A 169 21.22 8.23 -8.06
N ASP A 170 20.99 9.51 -8.30
CA ASP A 170 21.23 10.53 -7.29
C ASP A 170 20.02 10.71 -6.35
N LYS A 171 20.20 11.51 -5.29
CA LYS A 171 19.15 11.73 -4.28
C LYS A 171 17.87 12.37 -4.84
N PHE A 172 17.97 13.11 -5.94
CA PHE A 172 16.82 13.77 -6.57
C PHE A 172 16.06 12.78 -7.44
N GLU A 173 16.77 11.94 -8.19
CA GLU A 173 16.18 10.82 -8.95
C GLU A 173 15.50 9.82 -8.00
N LEU A 174 16.14 9.50 -6.87
CA LEU A 174 15.53 8.67 -5.80
C LEU A 174 14.33 9.36 -5.14
N GLY A 175 14.37 10.68 -4.97
CA GLY A 175 13.23 11.46 -4.46
C GLY A 175 12.01 11.38 -5.39
N SER A 176 12.24 11.64 -6.68
CA SER A 176 11.20 11.68 -7.71
C SER A 176 10.57 10.32 -7.98
N ASP A 177 11.39 9.28 -8.18
CA ASP A 177 10.90 7.95 -8.60
C ASP A 177 10.04 7.27 -7.51
N TYR A 178 10.31 7.58 -6.25
CA TYR A 178 9.68 6.94 -5.10
C TYR A 178 8.81 7.90 -4.26
N GLN A 179 8.60 9.13 -4.75
CA GLN A 179 7.78 10.18 -4.11
C GLN A 179 8.24 10.54 -2.70
N PHE A 180 9.54 10.48 -2.45
CA PHE A 180 10.14 10.89 -1.19
C PHE A 180 10.38 12.40 -1.17
N ASP A 181 10.28 13.02 0.01
CA ASP A 181 10.92 14.32 0.24
C ASP A 181 12.44 14.17 0.06
N GLU A 182 13.14 15.22 -0.38
CA GLU A 182 14.60 15.18 -0.66
C GLU A 182 15.41 14.58 0.49
N ARG A 183 14.98 14.78 1.74
CA ARG A 183 15.63 14.22 2.93
C ARG A 183 15.50 12.71 3.02
N GLN A 184 14.33 12.18 2.66
CA GLN A 184 14.06 10.74 2.69
C GLN A 184 14.90 10.01 1.65
N GLY A 185 15.10 10.58 0.46
CA GLY A 185 15.99 10.00 -0.55
C GLY A 185 17.41 9.74 -0.04
N ASP A 186 17.96 10.66 0.75
CA ASP A 186 19.29 10.51 1.37
C ASP A 186 19.31 9.45 2.48
N TYR A 187 18.26 9.37 3.32
CA TYR A 187 18.15 8.34 4.36
C TYR A 187 18.11 6.93 3.77
N TYR A 188 17.29 6.72 2.74
CA TYR A 188 17.18 5.44 2.06
C TYR A 188 18.46 5.07 1.30
N GLY A 189 19.10 6.04 0.63
CA GLY A 189 20.40 5.83 -0.02
C GLY A 189 21.49 5.43 0.98
N ASN A 190 21.53 6.07 2.15
CA ASN A 190 22.46 5.72 3.22
C ASN A 190 22.13 4.37 3.87
N ALA A 191 20.85 3.99 3.97
CA ALA A 191 20.44 2.66 4.44
C ALA A 191 20.93 1.54 3.51
N LEU A 192 20.80 1.74 2.19
CA LEU A 192 21.30 0.80 1.19
C LEU A 192 22.82 0.63 1.28
N ARG A 193 23.56 1.72 1.54
CA ARG A 193 25.02 1.69 1.75
C ARG A 193 25.40 1.01 3.05
N TYR A 194 24.68 1.31 4.14
CA TYR A 194 24.92 0.74 5.46
C TYR A 194 24.72 -0.78 5.45
N LEU A 195 23.70 -1.27 4.76
CA LEU A 195 23.44 -2.71 4.58
C LEU A 195 24.36 -3.39 3.56
N GLY A 196 25.27 -2.65 2.92
CA GLY A 196 26.21 -3.17 1.93
C GLY A 196 25.59 -3.49 0.57
N PHE A 197 24.36 -3.05 0.31
CA PHE A 197 23.67 -3.33 -0.95
C PHE A 197 23.98 -2.33 -2.07
N ALA A 198 24.47 -1.13 -1.73
CA ALA A 198 24.84 -0.11 -2.71
C ALA A 198 26.14 0.59 -2.32
N SER A 199 26.85 1.12 -3.32
CA SER A 199 28.02 1.98 -3.13
C SER A 199 27.81 3.33 -3.79
N LYS A 200 28.49 4.36 -3.28
CA LYS A 200 28.46 5.69 -3.88
C LYS A 200 29.49 5.71 -5.02
N VAL A 201 29.04 6.02 -6.23
CA VAL A 201 29.92 6.23 -7.38
C VAL A 201 30.19 7.72 -7.49
N GLU A 202 31.46 8.11 -7.48
CA GLU A 202 31.83 9.49 -7.80
C GLU A 202 31.63 9.72 -9.30
N LYS A 203 30.85 10.75 -9.66
CA LYS A 203 30.72 11.18 -11.05
C LYS A 203 32.06 11.80 -11.43
N ASN A 204 32.91 11.06 -12.16
CA ASN A 204 34.04 11.66 -12.85
C ASN A 204 33.47 12.62 -13.88
N LEU A 205 33.64 13.93 -13.63
CA LEU A 205 33.36 14.97 -14.61
C LEU A 205 34.43 14.85 -15.70
N SER A 206 34.07 14.20 -16.83
CA SER A 206 34.81 14.27 -18.09
C SER A 206 34.26 15.38 -18.96
#